data_AF-A0A218V904-F1
#
_entry.id   AF-A0A218V904-F1
#
_cell.length_a   1.000
_cell.length_b   1.000
_cell.length_c   1.000
_cell.angle_alpha   90.00
_cell.angle_beta   90.00
_cell.angle_gamma   90.00
#
_symmetry.space_group_name_H-M   'P 1'
#
loop_
_entity.id
_entity.type
_entity.pdbx_description
1 polymer ?
#
loop_
_entity_poly.entity_id
_entity_poly.type
_entity_poly.pdbx_seq_one_letter_code
_entity_poly.pdbx_strand_id
1 'polypeptide(L)'
;MDKSYVAVFLLLVVISCALAKDAGKKDSKDTPAKPKLPQTLSRGWGDQLIWTQTYEEALFRAKHSQKPLMIIHHLEDCPHSQALKKVFAEHKDIQKLAEKFILLNLVYETTDK
;
A
#
# COMPACT_ATOMS: atom_id res chain seq x y z
N MET A 1 -9.17 36.42 -32.72
CA MET A 1 -8.34 35.84 -31.63
C MET A 1 -6.93 35.80 -32.14
N ASP A 2 -6.20 36.86 -31.85
CA ASP A 2 -4.96 37.21 -32.53
C ASP A 2 -3.84 36.25 -32.12
N LYS A 3 -3.00 35.82 -33.09
CA LYS A 3 -1.87 34.87 -32.87
C LYS A 3 -0.96 35.30 -31.72
N SER A 4 -0.93 36.59 -31.39
CA SER A 4 -0.23 37.16 -30.24
C SER A 4 -0.73 36.59 -28.90
N TYR A 5 -2.03 36.36 -28.75
CA TYR A 5 -2.60 35.85 -27.50
C TYR A 5 -2.22 34.38 -27.26
N VAL A 6 -2.18 33.59 -28.34
CA VAL A 6 -1.74 32.18 -28.29
C VAL A 6 -0.26 32.09 -27.93
N ALA A 7 0.58 32.97 -28.48
CA ALA A 7 2.00 33.02 -28.14
C ALA A 7 2.24 33.41 -26.67
N VAL A 8 1.51 34.40 -26.17
CA VAL A 8 1.59 34.82 -24.76
C VAL A 8 1.11 33.71 -23.82
N PHE A 9 0.01 33.01 -24.17
CA PHE A 9 -0.47 31.87 -23.39
C PHE A 9 0.54 30.73 -23.32
N LEU A 10 1.18 30.39 -24.44
CA LEU A 10 2.21 29.35 -24.47
C LEU A 10 3.42 29.74 -23.62
N LEU A 11 3.82 31.01 -23.65
CA LEU A 11 4.93 31.51 -22.83
C LEU A 11 4.62 31.41 -21.33
N LEU A 12 3.40 31.75 -20.92
CA LEU A 12 2.95 31.64 -19.53
C LEU A 12 2.92 30.19 -19.02
N VAL A 13 2.52 29.23 -19.86
CA VAL A 13 2.51 27.80 -19.51
C VAL A 13 3.92 27.24 -19.33
N VAL A 14 4.88 27.67 -20.14
CA VAL A 14 6.28 27.21 -20.01
C VAL A 14 6.92 27.75 -18.72
N ILE A 15 6.65 29.01 -18.37
CA ILE A 15 7.19 29.63 -17.14
C ILE A 15 6.64 28.94 -15.88
N SER A 16 5.35 28.61 -15.84
CA SER A 16 4.75 27.92 -14.70
C SER A 16 5.25 26.47 -14.55
N CYS A 17 5.53 25.76 -15.66
CA CYS A 17 6.15 24.44 -15.61
C CYS A 17 7.61 24.47 -15.15
N ALA A 18 8.36 25.53 -15.46
CA ALA A 18 9.74 25.70 -14.99
C ALA A 18 9.82 25.96 -13.48
N LEU A 19 8.89 26.76 -12.93
CA LEU A 19 8.84 27.08 -11.49
C LEU A 19 8.38 25.90 -10.62
N ALA A 20 7.62 24.94 -11.18
CA ALA A 20 7.19 23.76 -10.44
C ALA A 20 8.33 22.74 -10.16
N LYS A 21 9.50 22.92 -10.77
CA LYS A 21 10.58 21.92 -10.79
C LYS A 21 11.68 22.13 -9.75
N ASP A 22 11.58 23.16 -8.90
CA ASP A 22 12.59 23.51 -7.89
C ASP A 22 12.05 23.50 -6.43
N ALA A 23 11.12 22.61 -6.13
CA ALA A 23 10.71 22.32 -4.75
C ALA A 23 11.58 21.21 -4.14
N GLY A 24 12.82 21.58 -3.81
CA GLY A 24 13.49 21.23 -2.56
C GLY A 24 13.56 19.76 -2.15
N LYS A 25 14.66 19.12 -2.53
CA LYS A 25 15.25 17.97 -1.82
C LYS A 25 15.75 18.47 -0.46
N LYS A 26 15.13 18.06 0.64
CA LYS A 26 15.61 18.34 2.00
C LYS A 26 16.01 17.04 2.70
N ASP A 27 17.31 16.76 2.64
CA ASP A 27 17.98 15.75 3.45
C ASP A 27 17.95 16.20 4.92
N SER A 28 17.11 15.58 5.74
CA SER A 28 17.19 15.66 7.21
C SER A 28 17.39 14.25 7.75
N LYS A 29 18.66 13.96 8.03
CA LYS A 29 19.12 12.88 8.88
C LYS A 29 18.72 13.21 10.32
N ASP A 30 17.52 12.79 10.71
CA ASP A 30 17.13 12.63 12.10
C ASP A 30 16.72 11.17 12.28
N THR A 31 17.37 10.47 13.19
CA THR A 31 16.85 9.20 13.71
C THR A 31 15.99 9.54 14.92
N PRO A 32 14.66 9.67 14.78
CA PRO A 32 13.82 9.43 15.92
C PRO A 32 13.81 7.91 16.12
N ALA A 33 14.00 7.45 17.36
CA ALA A 33 13.61 6.11 17.72
C ALA A 33 12.18 5.90 17.19
N LYS A 34 12.03 5.06 16.14
CA LYS A 34 10.73 4.73 15.59
C LYS A 34 9.87 4.35 16.80
N PRO A 35 8.72 5.00 17.04
CA PRO A 35 7.70 4.40 17.88
C PRO A 35 7.58 2.95 17.39
N LYS A 36 7.59 1.97 18.30
CA LYS A 36 7.23 0.60 17.91
C LYS A 36 5.84 0.73 17.30
N LEU A 37 5.80 0.82 15.97
CA LEU A 37 4.56 0.97 15.23
C LEU A 37 3.70 -0.21 15.68
N PRO A 38 2.43 0.03 16.06
CA PRO A 38 1.55 -1.05 16.47
C PRO A 38 1.68 -2.17 15.45
N GLN A 39 1.76 -3.43 15.91
CA GLN A 39 1.95 -4.62 15.07
C GLN A 39 1.23 -4.40 13.73
N THR A 40 2.01 -4.24 12.66
CA THR A 40 1.44 -3.94 11.36
C THR A 40 0.52 -5.11 11.02
N LEU A 41 -0.70 -4.85 10.56
CA LEU A 41 -1.68 -5.89 10.22
C LEU A 41 -1.12 -6.93 9.23
N SER A 42 -0.06 -6.57 8.51
CA SER A 42 0.74 -7.45 7.66
C SER A 42 1.45 -8.59 8.40
N ARG A 43 1.89 -8.40 9.66
CA ARG A 43 2.71 -9.35 10.43
C ARG A 43 3.95 -9.90 9.69
N GLY A 44 4.47 -9.14 8.73
CA GLY A 44 5.58 -9.51 7.86
C GLY A 44 5.20 -10.22 6.55
N TRP A 45 3.92 -10.31 6.19
CA TRP A 45 3.43 -10.84 4.91
C TRP A 45 3.50 -9.82 3.76
N GLY A 46 3.90 -8.58 4.02
CA GLY A 46 3.95 -7.53 3.00
C GLY A 46 3.55 -6.20 3.60
N ASP A 47 4.53 -5.49 4.17
CA ASP A 47 4.29 -4.23 4.89
C ASP A 47 3.89 -3.06 3.97
N GLN A 48 4.08 -3.24 2.67
CA GLN A 48 3.70 -2.27 1.63
C GLN A 48 2.23 -2.45 1.19
N LEU A 49 1.60 -3.57 1.54
CA LEU A 49 0.22 -3.89 1.17
C LEU A 49 -0.76 -3.27 2.18
N ILE A 50 -1.99 -3.02 1.72
CA ILE A 50 -3.07 -2.52 2.56
C ILE A 50 -3.87 -3.71 3.09
N TRP A 51 -3.76 -3.95 4.39
CA TRP A 51 -4.44 -5.03 5.10
C TRP A 51 -5.68 -4.51 5.81
N THR A 52 -6.78 -5.27 5.73
CA THR A 52 -8.00 -5.04 6.50
C THR A 52 -7.86 -5.60 7.92
N GLN A 53 -8.59 -5.02 8.87
CA GLN A 53 -8.46 -5.41 10.27
C GLN A 53 -9.42 -6.56 10.64
N THR A 54 -10.65 -6.52 10.13
CA THR A 54 -11.69 -7.50 10.46
C THR A 54 -12.26 -8.18 9.23
N TYR A 55 -12.90 -9.33 9.43
CA TYR A 55 -13.49 -10.11 8.37
C TYR A 55 -14.69 -9.42 7.74
N GLU A 56 -15.53 -8.78 8.55
CA GLU A 56 -16.72 -8.03 8.12
C GLU A 56 -16.33 -6.82 7.26
N GLU A 57 -15.27 -6.11 7.68
CA GLU A 57 -14.70 -5.02 6.88
C GLU A 57 -14.19 -5.54 5.53
N ALA A 58 -13.49 -6.67 5.54
CA ALA A 58 -12.93 -7.27 4.35
C ALA A 58 -14.03 -7.71 3.37
N LEU A 59 -15.10 -8.34 3.86
CA LEU A 59 -16.28 -8.71 3.07
C LEU A 59 -17.01 -7.48 2.51
N PHE A 60 -17.20 -6.44 3.34
CA PHE A 60 -17.82 -5.19 2.90
C PHE A 60 -17.03 -4.55 1.75
N ARG A 61 -15.71 -4.43 1.92
CA ARG A 61 -14.80 -3.88 0.89
C ARG A 61 -14.76 -4.75 -0.37
N ALA A 62 -14.74 -6.08 -0.23
CA ALA A 62 -14.74 -7.01 -1.36
C ALA A 62 -16.02 -6.85 -2.18
N LYS A 63 -17.18 -6.81 -1.52
CA LYS A 63 -18.48 -6.59 -2.17
C LYS A 63 -18.56 -5.23 -2.85
N HIS A 64 -18.09 -4.17 -2.21
CA HIS A 64 -18.18 -2.82 -2.76
C HIS A 64 -17.19 -2.56 -3.91
N SER A 65 -15.96 -3.07 -3.80
CA SER A 65 -14.92 -2.88 -4.81
C SER A 65 -14.90 -3.93 -5.92
N GLN A 66 -15.73 -4.98 -5.81
CA GLN A 66 -15.75 -6.13 -6.71
C GLN A 66 -14.38 -6.80 -6.84
N LYS A 67 -13.59 -6.76 -5.76
CA LYS A 67 -12.29 -7.43 -5.66
C LYS A 67 -12.44 -8.74 -4.89
N PRO A 68 -11.75 -9.81 -5.31
CA PRO A 68 -11.71 -11.04 -4.54
C PRO A 68 -11.06 -10.82 -3.17
N LEU A 69 -11.54 -11.54 -2.17
CA LEU A 69 -10.98 -11.55 -0.81
C LEU A 69 -9.92 -12.65 -0.70
N MET A 70 -8.73 -12.30 -0.24
CA MET A 70 -7.64 -13.24 0.08
C MET A 70 -7.39 -13.21 1.58
N ILE A 71 -7.55 -14.36 2.21
CA ILE A 71 -7.41 -14.53 3.66
C ILE A 71 -6.23 -15.45 3.93
N ILE A 72 -5.28 -14.96 4.71
CA ILE A 72 -4.12 -15.74 5.15
C ILE A 72 -4.32 -16.10 6.61
N HIS A 73 -4.68 -17.36 6.84
CA HIS A 73 -4.67 -17.97 8.16
C HIS A 73 -3.26 -18.50 8.43
N HIS A 74 -2.63 -18.05 9.51
CA HIS A 74 -1.31 -18.52 9.89
C HIS A 74 -1.16 -18.54 11.42
N LEU A 75 -0.08 -19.16 11.90
CA LEU A 75 0.31 -19.14 13.31
C LEU A 75 1.69 -18.52 13.41
N GLU A 76 1.91 -17.65 14.39
CA GLU A 76 3.21 -16.98 14.58
C GLU A 76 4.32 -17.99 14.90
N ASP A 77 4.02 -19.00 15.72
CA ASP A 77 4.94 -20.05 16.15
C ASP A 77 4.86 -21.34 15.31
N CYS A 78 4.60 -21.20 14.00
CA CYS A 78 4.60 -22.32 13.06
C CYS A 78 5.74 -22.18 12.03
N PRO A 79 6.71 -23.13 11.98
CA PRO A 79 7.82 -23.06 11.04
C PRO A 79 7.40 -22.98 9.57
N HIS A 80 6.31 -23.66 9.20
CA HIS A 80 5.79 -23.63 7.82
C HIS A 80 5.20 -22.26 7.46
N SER A 81 4.45 -21.66 8.38
CA SER A 81 3.91 -20.30 8.23
C SER A 81 5.02 -19.27 8.08
N GLN A 82 6.08 -19.39 8.91
CA GLN A 82 7.23 -18.49 8.85
C GLN A 82 8.00 -18.61 7.52
N ALA A 83 8.21 -19.83 7.03
CA ALA A 83 8.87 -20.08 5.76
C ALA A 83 8.08 -19.48 4.58
N LEU A 84 6.77 -19.72 4.53
CA LEU A 84 5.89 -19.18 3.49
C LEU A 84 5.81 -17.66 3.55
N LYS A 85 5.69 -17.08 4.74
CA LYS A 85 5.66 -15.64 4.96
C LYS A 85 6.88 -14.95 4.35
N LYS A 86 8.07 -15.51 4.58
CA LYS A 86 9.33 -14.96 4.06
C LYS A 86 9.32 -14.90 2.53
N VAL A 87 9.03 -16.03 1.87
CA VAL A 87 9.04 -16.08 0.39
C VAL A 87 7.91 -15.24 -0.21
N PHE A 88 6.74 -15.17 0.44
CA PHE A 88 5.61 -14.36 0.00
C PHE A 88 5.95 -12.86 0.04
N ALA A 89 6.61 -12.40 1.12
CA ALA A 89 7.02 -11.00 1.29
C ALA A 89 8.13 -10.59 0.31
N GLU A 90 9.06 -11.49 -0.01
CA GLU A 90 10.19 -11.22 -0.91
C GLU A 90 9.79 -11.28 -2.40
N HIS A 91 8.76 -12.07 -2.76
CA HIS A 91 8.39 -12.31 -4.15
C HIS A 91 7.54 -11.18 -4.76
N LYS A 92 8.18 -10.33 -5.57
CA LYS A 92 7.57 -9.11 -6.15
C LYS A 92 6.28 -9.37 -6.93
N ASP A 93 6.21 -10.44 -7.72
CA ASP A 93 5.02 -10.70 -8.54
C ASP A 93 3.84 -11.19 -7.70
N ILE A 94 4.11 -11.84 -6.57
CA ILE A 94 3.06 -12.24 -5.62
C ILE A 94 2.53 -11.01 -4.90
N GLN A 95 3.40 -10.09 -4.48
CA GLN A 95 2.99 -8.80 -3.90
C GLN A 95 2.13 -7.99 -4.88
N LYS A 96 2.55 -7.87 -6.15
CA LYS A 96 1.75 -7.21 -7.21
C LYS A 96 0.41 -7.90 -7.46
N LEU A 97 0.37 -9.23 -7.37
CA LEU A 97 -0.89 -9.97 -7.49
C LEU A 97 -1.79 -9.68 -6.29
N ALA A 98 -1.24 -9.66 -5.08
CA ALA A 98 -1.95 -9.40 -3.83
C ALA A 98 -2.64 -8.03 -3.81
N GLU A 99 -2.08 -7.01 -4.47
CA GLU A 99 -2.72 -5.67 -4.64
C GLU A 99 -4.10 -5.73 -5.35
N LYS A 100 -4.37 -6.80 -6.10
CA LYS A 100 -5.67 -7.02 -6.77
C LYS A 100 -6.74 -7.59 -5.84
N PHE A 101 -6.37 -7.98 -4.62
CA PHE A 101 -7.28 -8.57 -3.63
C PHE A 101 -7.57 -7.59 -2.49
N ILE A 102 -8.64 -7.87 -1.75
CA ILE A 102 -8.77 -7.41 -0.38
C ILE A 102 -7.99 -8.39 0.50
N LEU A 103 -7.11 -7.89 1.36
CA LEU A 103 -6.15 -8.71 2.09
C LEU A 103 -6.48 -8.75 3.58
N LEU A 104 -6.65 -9.95 4.12
CA LEU A 104 -6.90 -10.17 5.54
C LEU A 104 -5.90 -11.17 6.11
N ASN A 105 -5.33 -10.85 7.27
CA ASN A 105 -4.35 -11.67 7.99
C ASN A 105 -4.92 -12.09 9.34
N LEU A 106 -5.13 -13.40 9.53
CA LEU A 106 -5.72 -13.97 10.74
C LEU A 106 -4.74 -14.94 11.40
N VAL A 107 -4.57 -14.77 12.73
CA VAL A 107 -3.81 -15.70 13.58
C VAL A 107 -4.74 -16.64 14.36
N TYR A 108 -6.00 -16.25 14.50
CA TYR A 108 -7.05 -17.00 15.17
C TYR A 108 -8.20 -17.25 14.21
N GLU A 109 -8.89 -18.36 14.41
CA GLU A 109 -10.09 -18.70 13.65
C GLU A 109 -11.21 -17.70 13.98
N THR A 110 -11.81 -17.12 12.95
CA THR A 110 -13.01 -16.28 13.08
C THR A 110 -14.23 -17.16 12.89
N THR A 111 -15.28 -16.94 13.68
CA THR A 111 -16.58 -17.60 13.45
C THR A 111 -17.39 -16.75 12.47
N ASP A 112 -17.83 -17.36 11.37
CA ASP A 112 -18.87 -16.76 10.53
C ASP A 112 -20.17 -16.73 11.36
N LYS A 113 -20.62 -15.54 11.76
CA LYS A 113 -21.91 -15.32 12.42
C LYS A 113 -22.89 -14.64 11.48
#